data_AF-A0A087TJX7-F1
#
_entry.id   AF-A0A087TJX7-F1
#
_cell.length_a   1.000
_cell.length_b   1.000
_cell.length_c   1.000
_cell.angle_alpha   90.00
_cell.angle_beta   90.00
_cell.angle_gamma   90.00
#
_symmetry.space_group_name_H-M   'P 1'
#
loop_
_entity.id
_entity.type
_entity.pdbx_description
1 polymer ?
#
loop_
_entity_poly.entity_id
_entity_poly.type
_entity_poly.pdbx_seq_one_letter_code
_entity_poly.pdbx_strand_id
1 'polypeptide(L)'
;MCLIIFVLIVGLGSTYGSKCGDISGKWVNELGSHMTIEHRPLNRITGEYKTAVETFKGAAALVSNLTGTYLSVSDGALIGFSVLFNRGASLTSWVGQCIVCDGEEKLFTTWVLRRHAETPKKWMITNVHQNTFLRIGNDADSSHHSSNRISSRRPESIRADIEDRIKGQWISDSGDKLNISAHSEPGLFTGTNCHSEIIGHSDGSDNFAALGFVSPLSSKKFKVWAGHLYESGTEKKLETSWLTHEFRKDCQNPRHLVQFGVDHYSHAGKNEGSVLKEESFLEIIKNFFRWMF
;
A
#
# COMPACT_ATOMS: atom_id res chain seq x y z
N MET A 1 61.83 -4.24 35.08
CA MET A 1 60.51 -4.70 35.53
C MET A 1 59.49 -4.25 34.50
N CYS A 2 58.68 -5.18 33.98
CA CYS A 2 57.96 -5.10 32.69
C CYS A 2 57.00 -3.90 32.54
N LEU A 3 57.06 -3.25 31.37
CA LEU A 3 56.08 -2.28 30.90
C LEU A 3 55.01 -3.04 30.10
N ILE A 4 53.80 -3.19 30.63
CA ILE A 4 52.68 -3.86 29.95
C ILE A 4 51.98 -2.83 29.04
N ILE A 5 52.15 -2.98 27.73
CA ILE A 5 51.42 -2.21 26.72
C ILE A 5 50.04 -2.88 26.53
N PHE A 6 48.98 -2.22 27.03
CA PHE A 6 47.61 -2.58 26.68
C PHE A 6 47.32 -2.12 25.26
N VAL A 7 47.36 -3.05 24.30
CA VAL A 7 46.86 -2.81 22.94
C VAL A 7 45.33 -2.96 22.98
N LEU A 8 44.62 -1.83 23.02
CA LEU A 8 43.19 -1.77 22.78
C LEU A 8 42.92 -2.03 21.30
N ILE A 9 42.61 -3.28 20.96
CA ILE A 9 42.05 -3.63 19.65
C ILE A 9 40.60 -3.13 19.64
N VAL A 10 40.39 -1.93 19.11
CA VAL A 10 39.05 -1.46 18.72
C VAL A 10 38.67 -2.26 17.48
N GLY A 11 37.96 -3.36 17.67
CA GLY A 11 37.31 -4.06 16.58
C GLY A 11 36.31 -3.12 15.92
N LEU A 12 36.64 -2.64 14.72
CA LEU A 12 35.66 -2.12 13.77
C LEU A 12 34.75 -3.29 13.40
N GLY A 13 33.73 -3.52 14.22
CA GLY A 13 32.59 -4.33 13.83
C GLY A 13 31.97 -3.66 12.62
N SER A 14 32.29 -4.16 11.42
CA SER A 14 31.43 -3.93 10.28
C SER A 14 30.07 -4.45 10.69
N THR A 15 29.13 -3.55 10.96
CA THR A 15 27.73 -3.90 11.08
C THR A 15 27.32 -4.36 9.69
N TYR A 16 27.54 -5.65 9.41
CA TYR A 16 26.81 -6.34 8.37
C TYR A 16 25.35 -6.16 8.77
N GLY A 17 24.65 -5.21 8.13
CA GLY A 17 23.21 -5.13 8.23
C GLY A 17 22.68 -6.54 8.06
N SER A 18 21.83 -7.00 8.98
CA SER A 18 21.26 -8.33 8.86
C SER A 18 20.63 -8.43 7.48
N LYS A 19 20.97 -9.48 6.73
CA LYS A 19 20.38 -9.68 5.42
C LYS A 19 18.85 -9.69 5.55
N CYS A 20 18.14 -8.90 4.74
CA CYS A 20 16.72 -8.57 4.82
C CYS A 20 16.26 -7.77 6.06
N GLY A 21 17.16 -7.31 6.92
CA GLY A 21 16.85 -6.37 8.01
C GLY A 21 16.74 -4.92 7.53
N ASP A 22 17.41 -4.60 6.42
CA ASP A 22 17.31 -3.34 5.68
C ASP A 22 16.87 -3.62 4.25
N ILE A 23 15.66 -3.16 3.89
CA ILE A 23 15.08 -3.37 2.56
C ILE A 23 15.40 -2.22 1.59
N SER A 24 16.08 -1.17 2.05
CA SER A 24 16.46 -0.04 1.20
C SER A 24 17.44 -0.47 0.09
N GLY A 25 17.50 0.31 -0.98
CA GLY A 25 18.35 0.05 -2.14
C GLY A 25 17.58 -0.43 -3.36
N LYS A 26 18.31 -0.97 -4.34
CA LYS A 26 17.80 -1.31 -5.66
C LYS A 26 17.47 -2.79 -5.77
N TRP A 27 16.35 -3.07 -6.43
CA TRP A 27 15.82 -4.40 -6.64
C TRP A 27 15.34 -4.56 -8.08
N VAL A 28 15.44 -5.78 -8.61
CA VAL A 28 14.92 -6.15 -9.93
C VAL A 28 14.08 -7.41 -9.81
N ASN A 29 12.93 -7.48 -10.49
CA ASN A 29 12.14 -8.70 -10.55
C ASN A 29 12.45 -9.56 -11.80
N GLU A 30 11.84 -10.74 -11.86
CA GLU A 30 11.99 -11.68 -12.97
C GLU A 30 11.50 -11.17 -14.33
N LEU A 31 10.72 -10.07 -14.36
CA LEU A 31 10.27 -9.42 -15.58
C LEU A 31 11.22 -8.30 -16.04
N GLY A 32 12.27 -8.00 -15.27
CA GLY A 32 13.19 -6.88 -15.50
C GLY A 32 12.67 -5.54 -15.01
N SER A 33 11.57 -5.48 -14.25
CA SER A 33 11.13 -4.25 -13.60
C SER A 33 12.05 -3.91 -12.44
N HIS A 34 12.43 -2.64 -12.34
CA HIS A 34 13.32 -2.13 -11.30
C HIS A 34 12.55 -1.36 -10.24
N MET A 35 12.98 -1.45 -9.00
CA MET A 35 12.55 -0.54 -7.94
C MET A 35 13.72 -0.10 -7.07
N THR A 36 13.63 1.14 -6.60
CA THR A 36 14.55 1.70 -5.60
C THR A 36 13.73 2.02 -4.36
N ILE A 37 14.10 1.47 -3.21
CA ILE A 37 13.44 1.70 -1.93
C ILE A 37 14.32 2.62 -1.06
N GLU A 38 13.69 3.65 -0.51
CA GLU A 38 14.28 4.55 0.47
C GLU A 38 13.51 4.48 1.78
N HIS A 39 14.25 4.39 2.89
CA HIS A 39 13.65 4.48 4.21
C HIS A 39 13.20 5.91 4.54
N ARG A 40 12.11 5.97 5.29
CA ARG A 40 11.58 7.16 5.93
C ARG A 40 11.33 6.85 7.42
N PRO A 41 11.22 7.87 8.29
CA PRO A 41 10.88 7.67 9.70
C PRO A 41 9.61 6.84 9.89
N LEU A 42 9.47 6.22 11.06
CA LEU A 42 8.28 5.45 11.45
C LEU A 42 7.98 4.27 10.51
N ASN A 43 9.03 3.52 10.11
CA ASN A 43 8.92 2.33 9.25
C ASN A 43 8.24 2.58 7.89
N ARG A 44 8.26 3.82 7.42
CA ARG A 44 7.73 4.20 6.11
C ARG A 44 8.80 3.96 5.04
N ILE A 45 8.33 3.66 3.83
CA ILE A 45 9.18 3.62 2.66
C ILE A 45 8.60 4.47 1.54
N THR A 46 9.50 5.08 0.80
CA THR A 46 9.21 5.74 -0.47
C THR A 46 10.17 5.20 -1.52
N GLY A 47 9.97 5.54 -2.78
CA GLY A 47 10.89 5.11 -3.81
C GLY A 47 10.40 5.36 -5.21
N GLU A 48 11.07 4.72 -6.14
CA GLU A 48 10.74 4.72 -7.55
C GLU A 48 10.54 3.30 -8.04
N TYR A 49 9.57 3.11 -8.92
CA TYR A 49 9.28 1.85 -9.60
C TYR A 49 9.24 2.09 -11.10
N LYS A 50 10.01 1.31 -11.85
CA LYS A 50 10.04 1.31 -13.31
C LYS A 50 9.67 -0.08 -13.82
N THR A 51 8.50 -0.18 -14.44
CA THR A 51 8.04 -1.42 -15.05
C THR A 51 8.81 -1.70 -16.34
N ALA A 52 9.13 -2.97 -16.60
CA ALA A 52 9.65 -3.42 -17.89
C ALA A 52 8.53 -3.88 -18.86
N VAL A 53 7.31 -4.03 -18.36
CA VAL A 53 6.14 -4.47 -19.14
C VAL A 53 5.10 -3.37 -19.26
N GLU A 54 4.42 -3.32 -20.40
CA GLU A 54 3.42 -2.30 -20.71
C GLU A 54 2.16 -2.87 -21.35
N THR A 55 1.02 -2.20 -21.14
CA THR A 55 -0.26 -2.55 -21.77
C THR A 55 -0.37 -1.97 -23.19
N PHE A 56 0.32 -0.85 -23.47
CA PHE A 56 0.43 -0.24 -24.79
C PHE A 56 1.80 0.39 -24.94
N LYS A 57 2.24 0.57 -26.19
CA LYS A 57 3.60 1.04 -26.50
C LYS A 57 3.92 2.37 -25.82
N GLY A 58 4.98 2.41 -25.02
CA GLY A 58 5.47 3.59 -24.31
C GLY A 58 4.92 3.80 -22.90
N ALA A 59 3.97 2.98 -22.41
CA ALA A 59 3.46 3.10 -21.05
C ALA A 59 4.52 2.74 -19.98
N ALA A 60 5.48 1.87 -20.30
CA ALA A 60 6.58 1.48 -19.42
C ALA A 60 7.72 2.51 -19.36
N ALA A 61 7.68 3.56 -20.20
CA ALA A 61 8.74 4.57 -20.25
C ALA A 61 8.77 5.46 -18.99
N LEU A 62 7.70 5.47 -18.20
CA LEU A 62 7.52 6.35 -17.05
C LEU A 62 7.98 5.68 -15.75
N VAL A 63 8.75 6.44 -14.96
CA VAL A 63 9.06 6.09 -13.57
C VAL A 63 7.92 6.55 -12.68
N SER A 64 7.43 5.65 -11.82
CA SER A 64 6.31 5.90 -10.90
C SER A 64 6.79 5.90 -9.46
N ASN A 65 6.19 6.73 -8.61
CA ASN A 65 6.52 6.74 -7.19
C ASN A 65 5.99 5.49 -6.50
N LEU A 66 6.79 4.96 -5.57
CA LEU A 66 6.44 3.89 -4.66
C LEU A 66 6.23 4.48 -3.26
N THR A 67 5.21 4.01 -2.55
CA THR A 67 4.97 4.38 -1.15
C THR A 67 4.46 3.18 -0.38
N GLY A 68 4.92 3.00 0.85
CA GLY A 68 4.49 1.88 1.67
C GLY A 68 5.09 1.88 3.07
N THR A 69 5.14 0.70 3.66
CA THR A 69 5.75 0.44 4.95
C THR A 69 6.42 -0.91 4.97
N TYR A 70 7.30 -1.10 5.94
CA TYR A 70 7.96 -2.37 6.20
C TYR A 70 7.99 -2.66 7.69
N LEU A 71 8.25 -3.91 8.04
CA LEU A 71 8.45 -4.31 9.42
C LEU A 71 9.58 -5.33 9.47
N SER A 72 10.70 -4.96 10.09
CA SER A 72 11.78 -5.90 10.38
C SER A 72 11.30 -6.93 11.41
N VAL A 73 11.58 -8.19 11.15
CA VAL A 73 11.31 -9.34 12.01
C VAL A 73 12.62 -10.11 12.23
N SER A 74 12.67 -11.06 13.18
CA SER A 74 13.91 -11.76 13.56
C SER A 74 14.68 -12.37 12.38
N ASP A 75 13.97 -12.74 11.33
CA ASP A 75 14.45 -13.58 10.23
C ASP A 75 14.25 -12.94 8.85
N GLY A 76 13.99 -11.64 8.80
CA GLY A 76 13.76 -10.91 7.56
C GLY A 76 12.94 -9.65 7.76
N ALA A 77 12.12 -9.31 6.77
CA ALA A 77 11.18 -8.20 6.86
C ALA A 77 9.87 -8.52 6.15
N LEU A 78 8.76 -7.97 6.65
CA LEU A 78 7.54 -7.79 5.90
C LEU A 78 7.57 -6.47 5.16
N ILE A 79 6.93 -6.44 4.00
CA ILE A 79 6.81 -5.22 3.22
C ILE A 79 5.44 -5.18 2.55
N GLY A 80 4.86 -3.99 2.52
CA GLY A 80 3.71 -3.69 1.70
C GLY A 80 3.88 -2.31 1.09
N PHE A 81 3.60 -2.18 -0.20
CA PHE A 81 3.73 -0.90 -0.91
C PHE A 81 2.75 -0.81 -2.07
N SER A 82 2.52 0.41 -2.53
CA SER A 82 1.68 0.73 -3.68
C SER A 82 2.45 1.58 -4.69
N VAL A 83 2.14 1.37 -5.97
CA VAL A 83 2.61 2.19 -7.09
C VAL A 83 1.39 2.61 -7.91
N LEU A 84 1.27 3.92 -8.14
CA LEU A 84 0.20 4.49 -8.95
C LEU A 84 0.75 4.81 -10.33
N PHE A 85 0.14 4.22 -11.35
CA PHE A 85 0.58 4.34 -12.74
C PHE A 85 -0.34 5.30 -13.49
N ASN A 86 0.26 6.08 -14.39
CA ASN A 86 -0.47 6.94 -15.32
C ASN A 86 -1.59 7.74 -14.63
N ARG A 87 -1.23 8.52 -13.61
CA ARG A 87 -2.18 9.38 -12.89
C ARG A 87 -3.35 8.63 -12.28
N GLY A 88 -3.12 7.41 -11.76
CA GLY A 88 -4.15 6.58 -11.13
C GLY A 88 -5.03 5.79 -12.12
N ALA A 89 -4.76 5.83 -13.44
CA ALA A 89 -5.52 5.02 -14.41
C ALA A 89 -5.39 3.52 -14.10
N SER A 90 -4.27 3.13 -13.52
CA SER A 90 -4.12 1.86 -12.81
C SER A 90 -3.25 2.03 -11.59
N LEU A 91 -3.43 1.17 -10.60
CA LEU A 91 -2.53 1.09 -9.46
C LEU A 91 -2.21 -0.36 -9.16
N THR A 92 -1.11 -0.61 -8.49
CA THR A 92 -0.78 -1.96 -8.01
C THR A 92 -0.28 -1.87 -6.58
N SER A 93 -0.73 -2.81 -5.75
CA SER A 93 -0.32 -2.94 -4.37
C SER A 93 0.31 -4.31 -4.17
N TRP A 94 1.54 -4.32 -3.65
CA TRP A 94 2.32 -5.52 -3.35
C TRP A 94 2.32 -5.75 -1.85
N VAL A 95 2.24 -7.02 -1.46
CA VAL A 95 2.52 -7.48 -0.09
C VAL A 95 3.46 -8.68 -0.15
N GLY A 96 4.38 -8.77 0.80
CA GLY A 96 5.34 -9.87 0.80
C GLY A 96 6.33 -9.82 1.94
N GLN A 97 7.42 -10.55 1.76
CA GLN A 97 8.50 -10.66 2.72
C GLN A 97 9.87 -10.75 2.04
N CYS A 98 10.86 -10.09 2.66
CA CYS A 98 12.27 -10.33 2.36
C CYS A 98 12.78 -11.41 3.30
N ILE A 99 13.32 -12.49 2.73
CA ILE A 99 14.04 -13.53 3.47
C ILE A 99 15.32 -13.91 2.72
N VAL A 100 16.26 -14.51 3.45
CA VAL A 100 17.48 -15.06 2.85
C VAL A 100 17.27 -16.51 2.47
N CYS A 101 17.44 -16.83 1.19
CA CYS A 101 17.39 -18.18 0.66
C CYS A 101 18.66 -18.44 -0.14
N ASP A 102 19.34 -19.55 0.14
CA ASP A 102 20.61 -19.93 -0.51
C ASP A 102 21.71 -18.87 -0.36
N GLY A 103 21.70 -18.15 0.77
CA GLY A 103 22.64 -17.07 1.04
C GLY A 103 22.31 -15.73 0.36
N GLU A 104 21.26 -15.67 -0.45
CA GLU A 104 20.84 -14.47 -1.18
C GLU A 104 19.55 -13.87 -0.60
N GLU A 105 19.47 -12.55 -0.59
CA GLU A 105 18.22 -11.87 -0.25
C GLU A 105 17.22 -11.99 -1.40
N LYS A 106 16.02 -12.47 -1.06
CA LYS A 106 14.92 -12.60 -2.01
C LYS A 106 13.70 -11.93 -1.39
N LEU A 107 13.17 -10.95 -2.10
CA LEU A 107 11.92 -10.30 -1.75
C LEU A 107 10.78 -10.96 -2.53
N PHE A 108 10.05 -11.84 -1.86
CA PHE A 108 8.92 -12.56 -2.42
C PHE A 108 7.65 -11.76 -2.19
N THR A 109 6.96 -11.42 -3.27
CA THR A 109 5.73 -10.62 -3.23
C THR A 109 4.60 -11.26 -4.00
N THR A 110 3.38 -10.98 -3.57
CA THR A 110 2.15 -11.11 -4.37
C THR A 110 1.58 -9.72 -4.53
N TRP A 111 0.99 -9.44 -5.68
CA TRP A 111 0.42 -8.13 -5.98
C TRP A 111 -0.97 -8.22 -6.55
N VAL A 112 -1.71 -7.14 -6.33
CA VAL A 112 -3.02 -6.90 -6.91
C VAL A 112 -2.97 -5.59 -7.69
N LEU A 113 -3.24 -5.67 -8.99
CA LEU A 113 -3.37 -4.53 -9.88
C LEU A 113 -4.85 -4.25 -10.07
N ARG A 114 -5.26 -2.99 -9.92
CA ARG A 114 -6.60 -2.52 -10.25
C ARG A 114 -6.54 -1.44 -11.32
N ARG A 115 -7.37 -1.56 -12.35
CA ARG A 115 -7.57 -0.54 -13.39
C ARG A 115 -8.84 0.25 -13.13
N HIS A 116 -8.84 1.52 -13.54
CA HIS A 116 -10.08 2.26 -13.61
C HIS A 116 -10.91 1.74 -14.80
N ALA A 117 -12.20 1.46 -14.58
CA ALA A 117 -13.16 1.20 -15.65
C ALA A 117 -14.59 1.50 -15.22
N GLU A 118 -15.42 1.83 -16.19
CA GLU A 118 -16.86 2.00 -16.01
C GLU A 118 -17.63 0.68 -16.27
N THR A 119 -18.88 0.63 -15.83
CA THR A 119 -19.81 -0.45 -16.13
C THR A 119 -20.02 -0.55 -17.66
N PRO A 120 -20.05 -1.76 -18.26
CA PRO A 120 -20.07 -3.09 -17.64
C PRO A 120 -18.69 -3.73 -17.44
N LYS A 121 -17.58 -3.01 -17.63
CA LYS A 121 -16.22 -3.59 -17.63
C LYS A 121 -15.59 -3.73 -16.24
N LYS A 122 -16.28 -3.32 -15.17
CA LYS A 122 -15.78 -3.40 -13.78
C LYS A 122 -15.35 -4.81 -13.35
N TRP A 123 -15.94 -5.87 -13.88
CA TRP A 123 -15.59 -7.24 -13.48
C TRP A 123 -14.18 -7.69 -13.89
N MET A 124 -13.56 -7.05 -14.89
CA MET A 124 -12.26 -7.46 -15.45
C MET A 124 -11.10 -6.52 -15.07
N ILE A 125 -11.27 -5.69 -14.04
CA ILE A 125 -10.31 -4.63 -13.69
C ILE A 125 -9.18 -5.07 -12.76
N THR A 126 -9.34 -6.24 -12.11
CA THR A 126 -8.40 -6.73 -11.09
C THR A 126 -7.56 -7.88 -11.64
N ASN A 127 -6.24 -7.73 -11.58
CA ASN A 127 -5.29 -8.80 -11.85
C ASN A 127 -4.50 -9.11 -10.57
N VAL A 128 -4.20 -10.39 -10.34
CA VAL A 128 -3.38 -10.84 -9.21
C VAL A 128 -2.24 -11.67 -9.75
N HIS A 129 -1.01 -11.38 -9.32
CA HIS A 129 0.15 -12.19 -9.69
C HIS A 129 1.24 -12.07 -8.64
N GLN A 130 2.41 -12.65 -8.92
CA GLN A 130 3.54 -12.71 -8.01
C GLN A 130 4.78 -12.13 -8.67
N ASN A 131 5.68 -11.57 -7.86
CA ASN A 131 7.03 -11.22 -8.30
C ASN A 131 8.06 -11.62 -7.24
N THR A 132 9.24 -12.03 -7.69
CA THR A 132 10.42 -12.23 -6.85
C THR A 132 11.45 -11.18 -7.21
N PHE A 133 11.78 -10.32 -6.25
CA PHE A 133 12.79 -9.30 -6.44
C PHE A 133 14.13 -9.76 -5.87
N LEU A 134 15.20 -9.53 -6.63
CA LEU A 134 16.58 -9.75 -6.24
C LEU A 134 17.28 -8.40 -6.08
N ARG A 135 18.18 -8.31 -5.10
CA ARG A 135 18.99 -7.11 -4.89
C ARG A 135 19.99 -6.97 -6.04
N ILE A 136 20.14 -5.75 -6.56
CA ILE A 136 21.18 -5.43 -7.55
C ILE A 136 22.24 -4.53 -6.92
N GLY A 137 23.51 -4.84 -7.17
CA GLY A 137 24.64 -4.00 -6.78
C GLY A 137 24.68 -2.72 -7.60
N ASN A 138 25.37 -1.70 -7.09
CA ASN A 138 25.51 -0.40 -7.76
C ASN A 138 26.16 -0.51 -9.16
N ASP A 139 26.95 -1.55 -9.42
CA ASP A 139 27.69 -1.75 -10.68
C ASP A 139 26.82 -2.34 -11.82
N ALA A 140 25.64 -2.87 -11.51
CA ALA A 140 24.71 -3.43 -12.51
C ALA A 140 23.86 -2.35 -13.22
N ASP A 141 23.99 -1.08 -12.82
CA ASP A 141 23.19 0.05 -13.31
C ASP A 141 23.96 0.89 -14.36
N SER A 142 24.49 0.23 -15.40
CA SER A 142 25.20 0.92 -16.50
C SER A 142 24.30 1.25 -17.70
N SER A 143 23.01 0.90 -17.68
CA SER A 143 22.05 1.39 -18.67
C SER A 143 21.47 2.74 -18.24
N HIS A 144 22.25 3.81 -18.43
CA HIS A 144 21.74 5.19 -18.40
C HIS A 144 20.69 5.37 -19.51
N HIS A 145 19.43 5.05 -19.22
CA HIS A 145 18.30 5.58 -19.95
C HIS A 145 17.84 6.85 -19.22
N SER A 146 18.05 7.98 -19.89
CA SER A 146 17.50 9.28 -19.53
C SER A 146 16.05 9.12 -19.05
N SER A 147 15.83 9.29 -17.75
CA SER A 147 14.50 9.17 -17.17
C SER A 147 13.70 10.41 -17.57
N ASN A 148 12.71 10.21 -18.44
CA ASN A 148 11.64 11.18 -18.56
C ASN A 148 10.79 11.06 -17.30
N ARG A 149 11.25 11.70 -16.22
CA ARG A 149 10.38 12.01 -15.08
C ARG A 149 9.30 12.93 -15.62
N ILE A 150 8.06 12.47 -15.63
CA ILE A 150 6.97 13.44 -15.55
C ILE A 150 7.11 14.05 -14.17
N SER A 151 7.62 15.30 -14.10
CA SER A 151 7.37 16.17 -12.97
C SER A 151 5.86 16.35 -12.87
N SER A 152 5.23 15.42 -12.14
CA SER A 152 3.81 15.45 -11.82
C SER A 152 3.56 16.47 -10.71
N ARG A 153 4.12 17.67 -10.84
CA ARG A 153 3.64 18.82 -10.09
C ARG A 153 2.32 19.23 -10.73
N ARG A 154 1.24 18.66 -10.21
CA ARG A 154 -0.10 19.18 -10.50
C ARG A 154 -0.26 20.56 -9.91
N PRO A 155 -1.18 21.36 -10.46
CA PRO A 155 -1.74 22.47 -9.73
C PRO A 155 -2.19 22.00 -8.34
N GLU A 156 -1.86 22.78 -7.32
CA GLU A 156 -2.21 22.49 -5.94
C GLU A 156 -3.73 22.33 -5.74
N SER A 157 -4.53 22.99 -6.59
CA SER A 157 -5.99 22.88 -6.61
C SER A 157 -6.51 21.46 -6.87
N ILE A 158 -5.93 20.72 -7.81
CA ILE A 158 -6.35 19.34 -8.12
C ILE A 158 -5.99 18.39 -6.98
N ARG A 159 -4.89 18.67 -6.27
CA ARG A 159 -4.44 17.85 -5.13
C ARG A 159 -5.34 18.05 -3.92
N ALA A 160 -5.61 19.30 -3.58
CA ALA A 160 -6.54 19.66 -2.51
C ALA A 160 -7.94 19.06 -2.74
N ASP A 161 -8.40 19.02 -4.00
CA ASP A 161 -9.67 18.37 -4.38
C ASP A 161 -9.67 16.87 -4.08
N ILE A 162 -8.63 16.13 -4.50
CA ILE A 162 -8.53 14.69 -4.23
C ILE A 162 -8.49 14.41 -2.72
N GLU A 163 -7.74 15.20 -1.96
CA GLU A 163 -7.65 15.04 -0.50
C GLU A 163 -9.01 15.23 0.19
N ASP A 164 -9.78 16.26 -0.18
CA ASP A 164 -11.13 16.47 0.34
C ASP A 164 -12.09 15.37 -0.09
N ARG A 165 -11.91 14.82 -1.29
CA ARG A 165 -12.74 13.73 -1.81
C ARG A 165 -12.57 12.42 -1.04
N ILE A 166 -11.36 12.10 -0.61
CA ILE A 166 -11.05 10.80 0.04
C ILE A 166 -11.08 10.85 1.58
N LYS A 167 -10.92 12.03 2.18
CA LYS A 167 -10.88 12.19 3.64
C LYS A 167 -12.23 11.85 4.27
N GLY A 168 -12.19 11.17 5.42
CA GLY A 168 -13.38 10.88 6.21
C GLY A 168 -13.50 9.41 6.58
N GLN A 169 -14.67 9.05 7.11
CA GLN A 169 -14.99 7.69 7.51
C GLN A 169 -15.68 6.94 6.36
N TRP A 170 -15.22 5.73 6.15
CA TRP A 170 -15.68 4.79 5.14
C TRP A 170 -16.08 3.50 5.85
N ILE A 171 -17.23 2.94 5.49
CA ILE A 171 -17.75 1.72 6.08
C ILE A 171 -17.87 0.68 4.97
N SER A 172 -17.22 -0.46 5.15
CA SER A 172 -17.31 -1.57 4.20
C SER A 172 -18.64 -2.31 4.30
N ASP A 173 -18.96 -3.11 3.28
CA ASP A 173 -20.09 -4.03 3.29
C ASP A 173 -20.04 -5.04 4.46
N SER A 174 -18.84 -5.36 4.97
CA SER A 174 -18.64 -6.22 6.15
C SER A 174 -18.70 -5.48 7.49
N GLY A 175 -18.82 -4.14 7.46
CA GLY A 175 -18.85 -3.29 8.65
C GLY A 175 -17.47 -2.78 9.11
N ASP A 176 -16.38 -3.16 8.45
CA ASP A 176 -15.05 -2.61 8.73
C ASP A 176 -15.02 -1.10 8.50
N LYS A 177 -14.42 -0.37 9.45
CA LYS A 177 -14.30 1.09 9.42
C LYS A 177 -12.92 1.50 8.96
N LEU A 178 -12.87 2.23 7.86
CA LEU A 178 -11.69 2.88 7.31
C LEU A 178 -11.82 4.39 7.55
N ASN A 179 -10.90 5.00 8.30
CA ASN A 179 -10.88 6.43 8.53
C ASN A 179 -9.64 7.03 7.88
N ILE A 180 -9.81 7.89 6.88
CA ILE A 180 -8.70 8.49 6.13
C ILE A 180 -8.47 9.91 6.62
N SER A 181 -7.24 10.20 7.03
CA SER A 181 -6.72 11.52 7.33
C SER A 181 -5.68 11.94 6.28
N ALA A 182 -5.96 13.03 5.55
CA ALA A 182 -4.98 13.65 4.66
C ALA A 182 -3.90 14.40 5.47
N HIS A 183 -2.64 14.33 5.01
CA HIS A 183 -1.49 15.02 5.61
C HIS A 183 -0.78 15.91 4.58
N SER A 184 0.19 16.69 5.04
CA SER A 184 0.88 17.78 4.34
C SER A 184 1.71 17.42 3.09
N GLU A 185 1.72 16.15 2.65
CA GLU A 185 2.43 15.73 1.44
C GLU A 185 1.43 15.34 0.33
N PRO A 186 1.56 15.90 -0.89
CA PRO A 186 0.62 15.66 -1.96
C PRO A 186 0.39 14.18 -2.26
N GLY A 187 -0.87 13.76 -2.17
CA GLY A 187 -1.30 12.40 -2.46
C GLY A 187 -1.06 11.41 -1.31
N LEU A 188 -0.18 11.71 -0.37
CA LEU A 188 0.07 10.88 0.80
C LEU A 188 -1.03 11.07 1.84
N PHE A 189 -1.60 9.98 2.33
CA PHE A 189 -2.57 10.00 3.41
C PHE A 189 -2.23 8.94 4.46
N THR A 190 -2.75 9.15 5.66
CA THR A 190 -2.70 8.17 6.74
C THR A 190 -4.12 7.91 7.21
N GLY A 191 -4.26 7.14 8.29
CA GLY A 191 -5.54 6.94 8.93
C GLY A 191 -5.55 5.65 9.72
N THR A 192 -6.74 5.06 9.84
CA THR A 192 -6.89 3.76 10.48
C THR A 192 -7.85 2.85 9.73
N ASN A 193 -7.62 1.54 9.81
CA ASN A 193 -8.56 0.51 9.41
C ASN A 193 -8.81 -0.39 10.63
N CYS A 194 -10.02 -0.39 11.18
CA CYS A 194 -10.40 -1.16 12.37
C CYS A 194 -9.35 -1.12 13.51
N HIS A 195 -8.81 0.08 13.78
CA HIS A 195 -7.77 0.44 14.77
C HIS A 195 -6.30 0.31 14.34
N SER A 196 -5.98 -0.37 13.23
CA SER A 196 -4.60 -0.42 12.71
C SER A 196 -4.27 0.83 11.89
N GLU A 197 -3.08 1.41 12.07
CA GLU A 197 -2.62 2.52 11.23
C GLU A 197 -2.62 2.09 9.75
N ILE A 198 -2.97 3.03 8.87
CA ILE A 198 -2.75 2.89 7.44
C ILE A 198 -1.81 3.97 6.96
N ILE A 199 -0.99 3.62 5.98
CA ILE A 199 -0.22 4.56 5.17
C ILE A 199 -0.65 4.32 3.74
N GLY A 200 -1.06 5.39 3.07
CA GLY A 200 -1.59 5.29 1.72
C GLY A 200 -1.14 6.43 0.83
N HIS A 201 -1.25 6.19 -0.46
CA HIS A 201 -0.99 7.16 -1.49
C HIS A 201 -2.16 7.17 -2.47
N SER A 202 -2.53 8.36 -2.89
CA SER A 202 -3.61 8.64 -3.83
C SER A 202 -3.09 9.46 -4.98
N ASP A 203 -3.61 9.15 -6.16
CA ASP A 203 -3.35 9.88 -7.40
C ASP A 203 -4.57 9.64 -8.31
N GLY A 204 -4.84 10.55 -9.23
CA GLY A 204 -6.10 10.47 -9.97
C GLY A 204 -6.16 11.37 -11.19
N SER A 205 -7.33 11.71 -11.67
CA SER A 205 -7.56 12.87 -12.52
C SER A 205 -8.85 13.53 -12.04
N ASP A 206 -9.28 14.60 -12.71
CA ASP A 206 -10.59 15.19 -12.44
C ASP A 206 -11.71 14.12 -12.55
N ASN A 207 -11.48 13.05 -13.33
CA ASN A 207 -12.47 12.01 -13.62
C ASN A 207 -12.42 10.77 -12.70
N PHE A 208 -11.32 10.52 -11.98
CA PHE A 208 -11.20 9.33 -11.11
C PHE A 208 -10.09 9.50 -10.08
N ALA A 209 -10.25 8.94 -8.88
CA ALA A 209 -9.17 8.89 -7.89
C ALA A 209 -8.82 7.43 -7.56
N ALA A 210 -7.54 7.10 -7.63
CA ALA A 210 -7.00 5.80 -7.25
C ALA A 210 -6.33 5.91 -5.87
N LEU A 211 -6.49 4.88 -5.05
CA LEU A 211 -5.95 4.82 -3.70
C LEU A 211 -5.26 3.46 -3.51
N GLY A 212 -3.99 3.50 -3.12
CA GLY A 212 -3.26 2.34 -2.61
C GLY A 212 -2.87 2.58 -1.16
N PHE A 213 -3.16 1.63 -0.27
CA PHE A 213 -2.79 1.78 1.14
C PHE A 213 -2.41 0.45 1.77
N VAL A 214 -1.67 0.53 2.87
CA VAL A 214 -1.06 -0.60 3.56
C VAL A 214 -1.30 -0.45 5.05
N SER A 215 -1.59 -1.56 5.72
CA SER A 215 -1.77 -1.63 7.16
C SER A 215 -1.01 -2.82 7.76
N PRO A 216 -0.15 -2.60 8.76
CA PRO A 216 0.32 -3.67 9.63
C PRO A 216 -0.83 -4.12 10.54
N LEU A 217 -1.35 -5.32 10.30
CA LEU A 217 -2.42 -5.92 11.12
C LEU A 217 -1.85 -6.53 12.42
N SER A 218 -0.60 -6.98 12.40
CA SER A 218 0.12 -7.48 13.57
C SER A 218 1.63 -7.36 13.36
N SER A 219 2.43 -7.80 14.34
CA SER A 219 3.89 -7.87 14.20
C SER A 219 4.38 -8.85 13.12
N LYS A 220 3.48 -9.61 12.50
CA LYS A 220 3.79 -10.59 11.45
C LYS A 220 2.80 -10.60 10.30
N LYS A 221 1.86 -9.66 10.20
CA LYS A 221 0.85 -9.70 9.14
C LYS A 221 0.55 -8.33 8.59
N PHE A 222 0.61 -8.19 7.27
CA PHE A 222 0.24 -6.98 6.55
C PHE A 222 -1.04 -7.21 5.74
N LYS A 223 -1.81 -6.14 5.53
CA LYS A 223 -2.87 -6.05 4.51
C LYS A 223 -2.55 -4.87 3.59
N VAL A 224 -2.74 -5.05 2.29
CA VAL A 224 -2.60 -3.99 1.28
C VAL A 224 -3.87 -3.92 0.45
N TRP A 225 -4.22 -2.72 0.03
CA TRP A 225 -5.40 -2.46 -0.78
C TRP A 225 -5.02 -1.71 -2.05
N ALA A 226 -5.75 -2.02 -3.12
CA ALA A 226 -5.79 -1.26 -4.34
C ALA A 226 -7.25 -0.93 -4.68
N GLY A 227 -7.59 0.36 -4.74
CA GLY A 227 -8.95 0.81 -4.99
C GLY A 227 -9.08 2.03 -5.88
N HIS A 228 -10.31 2.23 -6.34
CA HIS A 228 -10.74 3.44 -7.04
C HIS A 228 -11.98 4.00 -6.36
N LEU A 229 -12.00 5.32 -6.24
CA LEU A 229 -13.15 6.11 -5.83
C LEU A 229 -14.08 6.30 -7.03
N TYR A 230 -15.36 6.01 -6.82
CA TYR A 230 -16.46 6.28 -7.74
C TYR A 230 -17.45 7.21 -7.07
N GLU A 231 -17.87 8.25 -7.79
CA GLU A 231 -18.74 9.29 -7.27
C GLU A 231 -19.94 9.46 -8.21
N SER A 232 -21.13 9.51 -7.64
CA SER A 232 -22.38 9.72 -8.37
C SER A 232 -23.31 10.59 -7.54
N GLY A 233 -23.42 11.87 -7.90
CA GLY A 233 -24.13 12.86 -7.08
C GLY A 233 -23.44 13.05 -5.74
N THR A 234 -24.15 12.78 -4.64
CA THR A 234 -23.62 12.83 -3.27
C THR A 234 -23.05 11.49 -2.79
N GLU A 235 -23.27 10.41 -3.54
CA GLU A 235 -22.79 9.08 -3.17
C GLU A 235 -21.32 8.92 -3.55
N LYS A 236 -20.51 8.52 -2.57
CA LYS A 236 -19.10 8.16 -2.75
C LYS A 236 -18.89 6.69 -2.38
N LYS A 237 -18.38 5.92 -3.34
CA LYS A 237 -18.04 4.50 -3.18
C LYS A 237 -16.57 4.27 -3.45
N LEU A 238 -15.87 3.69 -2.48
CA LEU A 238 -14.50 3.22 -2.66
C LEU A 238 -14.54 1.72 -2.87
N GLU A 239 -14.24 1.28 -4.08
CA GLU A 239 -14.18 -0.14 -4.40
C GLU A 239 -12.72 -0.60 -4.35
N THR A 240 -12.42 -1.64 -3.58
CA THR A 240 -11.04 -2.10 -3.34
C THR A 240 -10.87 -3.58 -3.60
N SER A 241 -9.66 -3.97 -3.99
CA SER A 241 -9.18 -5.35 -3.93
C SER A 241 -7.99 -5.37 -2.98
N TRP A 242 -7.87 -6.42 -2.17
CA TRP A 242 -6.86 -6.47 -1.12
C TRP A 242 -6.12 -7.80 -1.09
N LEU A 243 -4.91 -7.74 -0.55
CA LEU A 243 -4.10 -8.91 -0.22
C LEU A 243 -3.69 -8.85 1.25
N THR A 244 -3.65 -9.98 1.92
CA THR A 244 -2.90 -10.11 3.19
C THR A 244 -1.71 -11.04 3.00
N HIS A 245 -0.66 -10.82 3.78
CA HIS A 245 0.48 -11.74 3.88
C HIS A 245 0.92 -11.85 5.33
N GLU A 246 1.11 -13.08 5.79
CA GLU A 246 1.69 -13.36 7.10
C GLU A 246 3.12 -13.87 6.95
N PHE A 247 4.05 -13.31 7.73
CA PHE A 247 5.45 -13.63 7.66
C PHE A 247 5.70 -15.07 8.10
N ARG A 248 6.39 -15.82 7.24
CA ARG A 248 6.97 -17.10 7.59
C ARG A 248 8.21 -17.35 6.75
N LYS A 249 9.35 -17.53 7.41
CA LYS A 249 10.59 -17.91 6.75
C LYS A 249 10.47 -19.34 6.21
N ASP A 250 10.21 -19.42 4.92
CA ASP A 250 10.07 -20.65 4.15
C ASP A 250 10.50 -20.37 2.72
N CYS A 251 11.68 -20.87 2.34
CA CYS A 251 12.21 -20.68 0.99
C CYS A 251 11.53 -21.57 -0.05
N GLN A 252 10.87 -22.66 0.38
CA GLN A 252 10.19 -23.58 -0.53
C GLN A 252 8.80 -23.06 -0.87
N ASN A 253 8.13 -22.40 0.08
CA ASN A 253 6.80 -21.86 -0.13
C ASN A 253 6.63 -20.45 0.49
N PRO A 254 7.34 -19.43 0.01
CA PRO A 254 7.40 -18.11 0.66
C PRO A 254 6.08 -17.30 0.59
N ARG A 255 5.06 -17.79 -0.13
CA ARG A 255 3.79 -17.08 -0.38
C ARG A 255 2.55 -17.86 0.05
N HIS A 256 2.69 -18.93 0.83
CA HIS A 256 1.54 -19.78 1.20
C HIS A 256 0.53 -19.12 2.15
N LEU A 257 0.93 -18.04 2.84
CA LEU A 257 0.07 -17.30 3.76
C LEU A 257 -0.46 -16.01 3.13
N VAL A 258 -0.81 -16.07 1.83
CA VAL A 258 -1.44 -14.97 1.11
C VAL A 258 -2.94 -15.22 0.98
N GLN A 259 -3.74 -14.21 1.33
CA GLN A 259 -5.19 -14.21 1.09
C GLN A 259 -5.55 -13.03 0.21
N PHE A 260 -6.60 -13.18 -0.59
CA PHE A 260 -7.15 -12.16 -1.47
C PHE A 260 -8.63 -11.92 -1.16
N GLY A 261 -9.08 -10.69 -1.34
CA GLY A 261 -10.50 -10.36 -1.31
C GLY A 261 -10.81 -9.00 -1.95
N VAL A 262 -12.08 -8.62 -1.86
CA VAL A 262 -12.64 -7.39 -2.41
C VAL A 262 -13.54 -6.79 -1.34
N ASP A 263 -13.37 -5.50 -1.07
CA ASP A 263 -14.24 -4.75 -0.15
C ASP A 263 -14.80 -3.53 -0.91
N HIS A 264 -16.10 -3.27 -0.77
CA HIS A 264 -16.70 -1.99 -1.17
C HIS A 264 -16.96 -1.18 0.09
N TYR A 265 -16.59 0.09 0.05
CA TYR A 265 -16.82 1.03 1.13
C TYR A 265 -17.75 2.14 0.67
N SER A 266 -18.70 2.48 1.54
CA SER A 266 -19.52 3.67 1.41
C SER A 266 -19.00 4.76 2.34
N HIS A 267 -18.92 5.99 1.83
CA HIS A 267 -18.54 7.12 2.66
C HIS A 267 -19.66 7.43 3.68
N ALA A 268 -19.34 7.40 4.97
CA ALA A 268 -20.21 7.94 6.00
C ALA A 268 -20.15 9.47 5.85
N GLY A 269 -21.15 10.07 5.18
CA GLY A 269 -21.19 11.52 4.94
C GLY A 269 -20.92 12.36 6.19
N LYS A 270 -20.62 13.65 6.03
CA LYS A 270 -20.74 14.58 7.16
C LYS A 270 -22.18 14.43 7.65
N ASN A 271 -22.39 14.00 8.88
CA ASN A 271 -23.69 14.05 9.53
C ASN A 271 -24.12 15.52 9.61
N GLU A 272 -24.69 16.07 8.54
CA GLU A 272 -25.60 17.20 8.66
C GLU A 272 -26.88 16.64 9.28
N GLY A 273 -26.89 16.59 10.61
CA GLY A 273 -28.11 16.62 11.41
C GLY A 273 -29.18 15.59 11.07
N SER A 274 -28.85 14.33 10.79
CA SER A 274 -29.84 13.28 11.04
C SER A 274 -29.85 13.00 12.54
N VAL A 275 -30.69 13.75 13.25
CA VAL A 275 -31.23 13.29 14.54
C VAL A 275 -31.80 11.90 14.26
N LEU A 276 -31.05 10.86 14.60
CA LEU A 276 -31.63 9.56 14.84
C LEU A 276 -32.65 9.80 15.95
N LYS A 277 -33.94 9.86 15.59
CA LYS A 277 -34.99 9.67 16.58
C LYS A 277 -34.77 8.27 17.12
N GLU A 278 -34.08 8.21 18.24
CA GLU A 278 -34.09 7.07 19.13
C GLU A 278 -35.54 6.92 19.59
N GLU A 279 -36.35 6.21 18.81
CA GLU A 279 -37.66 5.78 19.31
C GLU A 279 -37.38 4.95 20.55
N SER A 280 -37.84 5.45 21.70
CA SER A 280 -37.58 4.79 22.96
C SER A 280 -38.16 3.37 22.90
N PHE A 281 -37.45 2.41 23.45
CA PHE A 281 -37.92 1.02 23.58
C PHE A 281 -39.32 0.92 24.21
N LEU A 282 -39.71 1.91 25.02
CA LEU A 282 -41.04 2.05 25.60
C LEU A 282 -42.14 2.38 24.58
N GLU A 283 -41.80 3.06 23.47
CA GLU A 283 -42.73 3.43 22.40
C GLU A 283 -43.02 2.24 21.49
N ILE A 284 -42.00 1.41 21.22
CA ILE A 284 -42.14 0.13 20.53
C ILE A 284 -43.01 -0.84 21.34
N ILE A 285 -42.80 -0.92 22.67
CA ILE A 285 -43.64 -1.74 23.55
C ILE A 285 -45.08 -1.24 23.60
N LYS A 286 -45.30 0.08 23.69
CA LYS A 286 -46.65 0.66 23.67
C LYS A 286 -47.40 0.35 22.37
N ASN A 287 -46.71 0.43 21.22
CA ASN A 287 -47.30 0.13 19.92
C ASN A 287 -47.59 -1.37 19.75
N PHE A 288 -46.76 -2.25 20.32
CA PHE A 288 -46.99 -3.69 20.33
C PHE A 288 -48.24 -4.09 21.14
N PHE A 289 -48.45 -3.49 22.33
CA PHE A 289 -49.65 -3.77 23.14
C PHE A 289 -50.93 -3.18 22.55
N ARG A 290 -50.84 -2.08 21.79
CA ARG A 290 -51.97 -1.46 21.11
C ARG A 290 -52.52 -2.31 19.94
N TRP A 291 -51.77 -3.31 19.49
CA TRP A 291 -52.18 -4.25 18.45
C TRP A 291 -52.75 -5.57 19.02
N MET A 292 -52.59 -5.83 20.32
CA MET A 292 -53.06 -7.05 20.98
C MET A 292 -54.34 -6.89 21.81
N PHE A 293 -54.88 -5.68 21.94
CA PHE A 293 -56.16 -5.39 22.61
C PHE A 293 -57.00 -4.41 21.81
#